data_AF-A0A1I7AUW7-F1
#
_entry.id   AF-A0A1I7AUW7-F1
#
_cell.length_a   1.000
_cell.length_b   1.000
_cell.length_c   1.000
_cell.angle_alpha   90.00
_cell.angle_beta   90.00
_cell.angle_gamma   90.00
#
_symmetry.space_group_name_H-M   'P 1'
#
loop_
_entity.id
_entity.type
_entity.pdbx_description
1 polymer ?
#
loop_
_entity_poly.entity_id
_entity_poly.type
_entity_poly.pdbx_seq_one_letter_code
_entity_poly.pdbx_strand_id
1 'polypeptide(L)'
;MTDETNCLALRVIVPDPPEVGATVEVRPLVDGTDVVATGLPGKPAEPPFRLLAPETPLLASSEPHEVRLAEAVCTEECCGALYVTIRRDGDQIVWYGWRDPDSSDPELPDFRFDARQYRAEIDRARSDRSWEWTAYTVARLLWRDLEQRPQPFERWSCLLSGVHSYPWERDRINIFFMYPRRPSSAEPWLQFRIVWPVTETDPLTQAAEFAERIRTADPRELGEICGGSPENARQLGYSWPR
;
A
#
# COMPACT_ATOMS: atom_id res chain seq x y z
N MET A 1 33.37 7.69 19.80
CA MET A 1 32.65 7.45 18.54
C MET A 1 31.47 8.38 18.59
N THR A 2 31.42 9.37 17.71
CA THR A 2 30.33 10.35 17.68
C THR A 2 29.03 9.61 17.42
N ASP A 3 28.07 9.83 18.31
CA ASP A 3 26.71 9.32 18.26
C ASP A 3 25.97 10.09 17.15
N GLU A 4 26.38 9.87 15.90
CA GLU A 4 25.84 10.58 14.74
C GLU A 4 24.37 10.19 14.58
N THR A 5 23.52 11.15 14.87
CA THR A 5 22.07 11.03 14.66
C THR A 5 21.78 11.40 13.21
N ASN A 6 21.30 10.43 12.46
CA ASN A 6 20.84 10.59 11.08
C ASN A 6 19.52 11.35 11.03
N CYS A 7 19.26 12.01 9.90
CA CYS A 7 18.01 12.69 9.59
C CYS A 7 17.20 11.86 8.58
N LEU A 8 15.95 11.54 8.92
CA LEU A 8 15.01 10.90 8.00
C LEU A 8 14.16 11.95 7.28
N ALA A 9 13.98 11.78 5.97
CA ALA A 9 12.94 12.44 5.18
C ALA A 9 12.18 11.42 4.32
N LEU A 10 10.87 11.33 4.50
CA LEU A 10 9.96 10.52 3.71
C LEU A 10 9.41 11.36 2.55
N ARG A 11 9.80 11.00 1.32
CA ARG A 11 9.34 11.67 0.10
C ARG A 11 8.29 10.83 -0.60
N VAL A 12 7.15 11.42 -0.91
CA VAL A 12 6.17 10.79 -1.79
C VAL A 12 6.50 11.16 -3.23
N ILE A 13 6.82 10.18 -4.05
CA ILE A 13 7.18 10.35 -5.44
C ILE A 13 6.01 9.89 -6.32
N VAL A 14 5.50 10.80 -7.13
CA VAL A 14 4.53 10.49 -8.19
C VAL A 14 5.30 10.40 -9.50
N PRO A 15 5.31 9.25 -10.19
CA PRO A 15 5.97 9.11 -11.49
C PRO A 15 5.48 10.15 -12.51
N ASP A 16 6.42 10.78 -13.20
CA ASP A 16 6.17 11.77 -14.26
C ASP A 16 7.24 11.68 -15.38
N PRO A 17 6.86 11.34 -16.63
CA PRO A 17 5.53 10.95 -17.06
C PRO A 17 5.10 9.61 -16.45
N PRO A 18 3.80 9.38 -16.24
CA PRO A 18 3.33 8.12 -15.69
C PRO A 18 3.32 7.01 -16.76
N GLU A 19 4.04 5.92 -16.50
CA GLU A 19 3.97 4.70 -17.30
C GLU A 19 2.86 3.77 -16.78
N VAL A 20 2.29 2.95 -17.67
CA VAL A 20 1.34 1.89 -17.25
C VAL A 20 2.06 0.93 -16.32
N GLY A 21 1.55 0.77 -15.08
CA GLY A 21 2.19 -0.04 -14.04
C GLY A 21 2.96 0.76 -12.99
N ALA A 22 3.28 2.04 -13.22
CA ALA A 22 4.01 2.90 -12.28
C ALA A 22 3.19 3.36 -11.04
N THR A 23 3.56 2.97 -9.83
CA THR A 23 2.81 3.35 -8.60
C THR A 23 3.37 4.63 -7.96
N VAL A 24 2.58 5.26 -7.08
CA VAL A 24 3.11 6.31 -6.18
C VAL A 24 3.94 5.62 -5.11
N GLU A 25 5.11 6.19 -4.81
CA GLU A 25 6.12 5.56 -3.95
C GLU A 25 6.45 6.44 -2.74
N VAL A 26 6.73 5.82 -1.59
CA VAL A 26 7.31 6.51 -0.43
C VAL A 26 8.79 6.17 -0.35
N ARG A 27 9.65 7.15 -0.63
CA ARG A 27 11.11 7.04 -0.62
C ARG A 27 11.69 7.56 0.70
N PRO A 28 12.24 6.70 1.57
CA PRO A 28 12.98 7.12 2.75
C PRO A 28 14.37 7.62 2.32
N LEU A 29 14.63 8.90 2.60
CA LEU A 29 15.94 9.52 2.46
C LEU A 29 16.59 9.61 3.83
N VAL A 30 17.75 9.00 4.01
CA VAL A 30 18.55 9.12 5.24
C VAL A 30 19.77 9.97 4.94
N ASP A 31 19.88 11.11 5.62
CA ASP A 31 20.88 12.15 5.34
C ASP A 31 20.93 12.55 3.85
N GLY A 32 19.75 12.55 3.22
CA GLY A 32 19.59 12.85 1.79
C GLY A 32 19.84 11.68 0.83
N THR A 33 20.27 10.53 1.32
CA THR A 33 20.51 9.31 0.51
C THR A 33 19.25 8.47 0.41
N ASP A 34 18.82 8.12 -0.81
CA ASP A 34 17.68 7.23 -1.03
C ASP A 34 18.02 5.79 -0.64
N VAL A 35 17.42 5.34 0.46
CA VAL A 35 17.66 4.02 1.06
C VAL A 35 17.19 2.91 0.13
N VAL A 36 16.05 3.09 -0.55
CA VAL A 36 15.50 2.07 -1.45
C VAL A 36 16.34 1.97 -2.72
N ALA A 37 16.71 3.12 -3.31
CA ALA A 37 17.57 3.11 -4.49
C ALA A 37 18.95 2.51 -4.23
N THR A 38 19.46 2.62 -3.00
CA THR A 38 20.75 2.04 -2.59
C THR A 38 20.61 0.56 -2.25
N GLY A 39 19.62 0.19 -1.44
CA GLY A 39 19.44 -1.17 -0.93
C GLY A 39 18.78 -2.14 -1.91
N LEU A 40 17.95 -1.65 -2.82
CA LEU A 40 17.26 -2.45 -3.82
C LEU A 40 17.12 -1.69 -5.16
N PRO A 41 18.23 -1.52 -5.90
CA PRO A 41 18.27 -0.67 -7.08
C PRO A 41 17.25 -1.06 -8.16
N GLY A 42 16.56 -0.07 -8.71
CA GLY A 42 15.62 -0.24 -9.82
C GLY A 42 14.27 -0.86 -9.45
N LYS A 43 13.99 -1.08 -8.16
CA LYS A 43 12.70 -1.56 -7.67
C LYS A 43 11.85 -0.41 -7.11
N PRO A 44 10.52 -0.49 -7.20
CA PRO A 44 9.64 0.52 -6.64
C PRO A 44 9.63 0.41 -5.11
N ALA A 45 9.61 1.56 -4.44
CA ALA A 45 9.37 1.62 -3.01
C ALA A 45 7.90 1.41 -2.68
N GLU A 46 7.63 1.15 -1.41
CA GLU A 46 6.29 0.87 -0.94
C GLU A 46 5.37 2.10 -1.06
N PRO A 47 4.08 1.91 -1.39
CA PRO A 47 3.17 2.99 -1.65
C PRO A 47 2.66 3.66 -0.36
N PRO A 48 2.14 4.90 -0.45
CA PRO A 48 1.64 5.65 0.71
C PRO A 48 0.60 4.92 1.56
N PHE A 49 -0.28 4.12 0.95
CA PHE A 49 -1.31 3.39 1.72
C PHE A 49 -0.74 2.31 2.64
N ARG A 50 0.53 1.91 2.47
CA ARG A 50 1.23 0.95 3.31
C ARG A 50 2.13 1.65 4.32
N LEU A 51 3.06 2.49 3.86
CA LEU A 51 4.04 3.15 4.74
C LEU A 51 3.48 4.37 5.49
N LEU A 52 2.41 5.00 5.02
CA LEU A 52 1.81 6.20 5.63
C LEU A 52 0.37 5.96 6.10
N ALA A 53 0.00 4.69 6.30
CA ALA A 53 -1.27 4.28 6.89
C ALA A 53 -1.44 4.82 8.32
N PRO A 54 -2.69 4.84 8.86
CA PRO A 54 -2.93 5.13 10.28
C PRO A 54 -2.05 4.30 11.23
N GLU A 55 -2.06 2.98 11.02
CA GLU A 55 -1.21 1.98 11.70
C GLU A 55 0.05 1.72 10.88
N THR A 56 0.81 2.78 10.60
CA THR A 56 2.05 2.69 9.80
C THR A 56 3.08 1.76 10.47
N PRO A 57 3.71 0.86 9.70
CA PRO A 57 4.77 -0.01 10.21
C PRO A 57 6.03 0.77 10.57
N LEU A 58 6.16 2.05 10.17
CA LEU A 58 7.32 2.87 10.54
C LEU A 58 7.29 3.28 12.03
N LEU A 59 6.20 3.05 12.77
CA LEU A 59 6.14 3.39 14.19
C LEU A 59 7.00 2.46 15.04
N ALA A 60 8.19 2.94 15.38
CA ALA A 60 9.10 2.22 16.26
C ALA A 60 8.55 2.04 17.69
N SER A 61 8.67 0.81 18.21
CA SER A 61 8.43 0.44 19.61
C SER A 61 9.70 -0.18 20.21
N SER A 62 9.73 -0.43 21.52
CA SER A 62 10.87 -1.15 22.13
C SER A 62 11.01 -2.59 21.63
N GLU A 63 9.90 -3.19 21.15
CA GLU A 63 9.91 -4.48 20.48
C GLU A 63 10.34 -4.28 19.01
N PRO A 64 11.45 -4.91 18.56
CA PRO A 64 11.87 -4.86 17.18
C PRO A 64 10.86 -5.53 16.26
N HIS A 65 10.64 -4.95 15.09
CA HIS A 65 9.80 -5.55 14.05
C HIS A 65 10.34 -5.22 12.67
N GLU A 66 10.10 -6.12 11.72
CA GLU A 66 10.47 -5.91 10.32
C GLU A 66 9.46 -5.03 9.59
N VAL A 67 9.99 -4.18 8.71
CA VAL A 67 9.23 -3.30 7.83
C VAL A 67 9.74 -3.48 6.41
N ARG A 68 8.82 -3.75 5.48
CA ARG A 68 9.12 -3.76 4.06
C ARG A 68 9.10 -2.33 3.54
N LEU A 69 10.18 -1.90 2.89
CA LEU A 69 10.34 -0.57 2.28
C LEU A 69 10.20 -0.59 0.77
N ALA A 70 10.42 -1.74 0.14
CA ALA A 70 10.28 -1.93 -1.30
C ALA A 70 9.91 -3.39 -1.61
N GLU A 71 9.15 -3.59 -2.68
CA GLU A 71 8.81 -4.91 -3.21
C GLU A 71 8.81 -4.81 -4.74
N ALA A 72 9.36 -5.81 -5.43
CA ALA A 72 9.21 -5.89 -6.88
C ALA A 72 7.75 -6.16 -7.29
N VAL A 73 7.34 -5.62 -8.44
CA VAL A 73 5.95 -5.69 -8.97
C VAL A 73 5.42 -7.12 -9.21
N CYS A 74 6.31 -8.11 -9.26
CA CYS A 74 6.00 -9.53 -9.46
C CYS A 74 5.43 -10.17 -8.16
N THR A 75 6.32 -10.62 -7.27
CA THR A 75 6.11 -11.08 -5.88
C THR A 75 7.49 -11.03 -5.19
N GLU A 76 7.55 -10.95 -3.86
CA GLU A 76 8.81 -10.99 -3.09
C GLU A 76 9.71 -12.17 -3.50
N GLU A 77 9.10 -13.33 -3.71
CA GLU A 77 9.77 -14.61 -4.05
C GLU A 77 10.35 -14.66 -5.47
N CYS A 78 10.02 -13.69 -6.33
CA CYS A 78 10.41 -13.72 -7.75
C CYS A 78 11.42 -12.63 -8.11
N CYS A 79 11.40 -11.48 -7.45
CA CYS A 79 12.30 -10.38 -7.84
C CYS A 79 12.76 -9.46 -6.69
N GLY A 80 12.69 -9.92 -5.44
CA GLY A 80 13.28 -9.28 -4.26
C GLY A 80 12.39 -8.24 -3.57
N ALA A 81 12.75 -7.98 -2.32
CA ALA A 81 12.11 -6.97 -1.47
C ALA A 81 13.12 -6.42 -0.46
N LEU A 82 12.98 -5.15 -0.10
CA LEU A 82 13.86 -4.53 0.90
C LEU A 82 13.16 -4.49 2.24
N TYR A 83 13.69 -5.21 3.21
CA TYR A 83 13.25 -5.16 4.60
C TYR A 83 14.27 -4.46 5.49
N VAL A 84 13.77 -3.84 6.55
CA VAL A 84 14.55 -3.28 7.65
C VAL A 84 13.91 -3.65 8.98
N THR A 85 14.72 -3.94 10.00
CA THR A 85 14.24 -4.05 11.37
C THR A 85 14.24 -2.68 12.03
N ILE A 86 13.10 -2.26 12.58
CA ILE A 86 12.95 -0.99 13.30
C ILE A 86 12.75 -1.29 14.78
N ARG A 87 13.48 -0.57 15.64
CA ARG A 87 13.21 -0.54 17.08
C ARG A 87 13.44 0.85 17.67
N ARG A 88 12.84 1.11 18.82
CA ARG A 88 13.12 2.25 19.67
C ARG A 88 14.09 1.85 20.77
N ASP A 89 15.20 2.56 20.87
CA ASP A 89 16.20 2.43 21.93
C ASP A 89 16.28 3.76 22.70
N GLY A 90 15.54 3.87 23.80
CA GLY A 90 15.44 5.10 24.57
C GLY A 90 14.84 6.28 23.78
N ASP A 91 15.67 7.29 23.52
CA ASP A 91 15.36 8.48 22.72
C ASP A 91 15.78 8.35 21.26
N GLN A 92 16.36 7.22 20.86
CA GLN A 92 16.73 6.93 19.48
C GLN A 92 15.79 5.91 18.83
N ILE A 93 15.62 6.00 17.52
CA ILE A 93 15.08 4.94 16.67
C ILE A 93 16.25 4.33 15.89
N VAL A 94 16.34 3.01 15.85
CA VAL A 94 17.39 2.29 15.13
C VAL A 94 16.76 1.52 13.99
N TRP A 95 17.31 1.71 12.79
CA TRP A 95 17.07 0.88 11.61
C TRP A 95 18.30 0.00 11.41
N TYR A 96 18.12 -1.31 11.38
CA TYR A 96 19.20 -2.30 11.27
C TYR A 96 18.69 -3.60 10.65
N GLY A 97 19.59 -4.56 10.43
CA GLY A 97 19.20 -5.91 10.00
C GLY A 97 18.47 -5.91 8.66
N TRP A 98 19.06 -5.24 7.67
CA TRP A 98 18.57 -5.20 6.30
C TRP A 98 18.47 -6.60 5.72
N ARG A 99 17.40 -6.86 4.97
CA ARG A 99 17.18 -8.18 4.39
C ARG A 99 16.58 -8.09 3.00
N ASP A 100 17.09 -8.92 2.09
CA ASP A 100 16.46 -9.22 0.81
C ASP A 100 16.16 -10.72 0.72
N PRO A 101 14.88 -11.15 0.68
CA PRO A 101 14.54 -12.56 0.60
C PRO A 101 15.05 -13.29 -0.65
N ASP A 102 15.28 -12.56 -1.76
CA ASP A 102 15.64 -13.15 -3.07
C ASP A 102 17.16 -13.23 -3.29
N SER A 103 17.93 -12.39 -2.59
CA SER A 103 19.37 -12.24 -2.84
C SER A 103 20.17 -12.09 -1.55
N SER A 104 21.44 -11.70 -1.66
CA SER A 104 22.24 -11.39 -0.47
C SER A 104 21.73 -10.11 0.20
N ASP A 105 21.70 -10.10 1.53
CA ASP A 105 21.27 -8.94 2.29
C ASP A 105 22.03 -7.66 1.86
N PRO A 106 21.32 -6.53 1.68
CA PRO A 106 21.94 -5.29 1.25
C PRO A 106 23.00 -4.78 2.22
N GLU A 107 24.12 -4.27 1.68
CA GLU A 107 25.18 -3.62 2.45
C GLU A 107 24.81 -2.18 2.84
N LEU A 108 23.75 -2.03 3.62
CA LEU A 108 23.33 -0.77 4.22
C LEU A 108 23.81 -0.68 5.68
N PRO A 109 24.27 0.49 6.14
CA PRO A 109 24.64 0.66 7.55
C PRO A 109 23.40 0.68 8.44
N ASP A 110 23.63 0.49 9.75
CA ASP A 110 22.62 0.81 10.75
C ASP A 110 22.43 2.33 10.82
N PHE A 111 21.18 2.80 10.84
CA PHE A 111 20.87 4.21 11.03
C PHE A 111 20.26 4.44 12.41
N ARG A 112 20.60 5.59 13.02
CA ARG A 112 20.08 6.03 14.31
C ARG A 112 19.45 7.41 14.17
N PHE A 113 18.21 7.56 14.60
CA PHE A 113 17.44 8.80 14.48
C PHE A 113 17.02 9.30 15.86
N ASP A 114 16.95 10.62 16.06
CA ASP A 114 16.23 11.18 17.22
C ASP A 114 14.75 10.80 17.12
N ALA A 115 14.20 10.23 18.19
CA ALA A 115 12.85 9.67 18.15
C ALA A 115 11.75 10.72 18.02
N ARG A 116 11.99 11.97 18.42
CA ARG A 116 11.03 13.06 18.25
C ARG A 116 11.03 13.55 16.80
N GLN A 117 12.22 13.74 16.21
CA GLN A 117 12.37 14.13 14.80
C GLN A 117 11.80 13.06 13.88
N TYR A 118 12.10 11.79 14.15
CA TYR A 118 11.58 10.65 13.40
C TYR A 118 10.04 10.61 13.41
N ARG A 119 9.41 10.78 14.59
CA ARG A 119 7.95 10.84 14.70
C ARG A 119 7.36 12.06 13.97
N ALA A 120 7.98 13.23 14.13
CA ALA A 120 7.54 14.45 13.47
C ALA A 120 7.58 14.31 11.94
N GLU A 121 8.59 13.63 11.40
CA GLU A 121 8.69 13.38 9.97
C GLU A 121 7.59 12.44 9.46
N ILE A 122 7.28 11.37 10.19
CA ILE A 122 6.14 10.49 9.87
C ILE A 122 4.84 11.29 9.85
N ASP A 123 4.59 12.10 10.89
CA ASP A 123 3.36 12.89 10.99
C ASP A 123 3.26 13.95 9.88
N ARG A 124 4.39 14.57 9.52
CA ARG A 124 4.48 15.51 8.39
C ARG A 124 4.15 14.80 7.08
N ALA A 125 4.82 13.69 6.77
CA ALA A 125 4.62 12.95 5.54
C ALA A 125 3.18 12.41 5.41
N ARG A 126 2.58 11.97 6.52
CA ARG A 126 1.16 11.58 6.59
C ARG A 126 0.20 12.74 6.40
N SER A 127 0.58 13.95 6.77
CA SER A 127 -0.28 15.14 6.64
C SER A 127 -0.17 15.78 5.26
N ASP A 128 0.91 15.52 4.53
CA ASP A 128 1.11 16.01 3.18
C ASP A 128 0.17 15.31 2.20
N ARG A 129 -0.75 16.08 1.64
CA ARG A 129 -1.73 15.66 0.63
C ARG A 129 -1.54 16.38 -0.70
N SER A 130 -0.47 17.17 -0.85
CA SER A 130 -0.25 18.01 -2.03
C SER A 130 0.00 17.21 -3.32
N TRP A 131 0.38 15.95 -3.18
CA TRP A 131 0.65 15.01 -4.28
C TRP A 131 -0.59 14.24 -4.74
N GLU A 132 -1.69 14.25 -3.96
CA GLU A 132 -2.90 13.52 -4.30
C GLU A 132 -3.67 14.25 -5.42
N TRP A 133 -3.96 13.54 -6.52
CA TRP A 133 -5.01 13.97 -7.44
C TRP A 133 -6.38 13.53 -6.93
N THR A 134 -7.45 14.11 -7.48
CA THR A 134 -8.85 13.90 -7.05
C THR A 134 -9.19 12.43 -6.85
N ALA A 135 -8.92 11.57 -7.83
CA ALA A 135 -9.25 10.15 -7.73
C ALA A 135 -8.43 9.41 -6.66
N TYR A 136 -7.19 9.82 -6.37
CA TYR A 136 -6.42 9.27 -5.26
C TYR A 136 -7.04 9.65 -3.91
N THR A 137 -7.47 10.90 -3.77
CA THR A 137 -8.18 11.35 -2.56
C THR A 137 -9.49 10.58 -2.37
N VAL A 138 -10.29 10.39 -3.43
CA VAL A 138 -11.51 9.56 -3.39
C VAL A 138 -11.19 8.13 -2.97
N ALA A 139 -10.19 7.49 -3.59
CA ALA A 139 -9.78 6.12 -3.27
C ALA A 139 -9.40 5.97 -1.79
N ARG A 140 -8.59 6.89 -1.26
CA ARG A 140 -8.17 6.89 0.15
C ARG A 140 -9.34 7.08 1.10
N LEU A 141 -10.26 8.00 0.80
CA LEU A 141 -11.43 8.25 1.65
C LEU A 141 -12.38 7.06 1.64
N LEU A 142 -12.64 6.48 0.47
CA LEU A 142 -13.47 5.30 0.31
C LEU A 142 -12.88 4.08 1.03
N TRP A 143 -11.58 3.82 0.88
CA TRP A 143 -10.89 2.75 1.60
C TRP A 143 -11.12 2.87 3.12
N ARG A 144 -10.86 4.04 3.69
CA ARG A 144 -11.00 4.26 5.14
C ARG A 144 -12.42 4.06 5.63
N ASP A 145 -13.41 4.51 4.85
CA ASP A 145 -14.81 4.32 5.19
C ASP A 145 -15.21 2.84 5.21
N LEU A 146 -14.83 2.09 4.16
CA LEU A 146 -15.17 0.67 4.02
C LEU A 146 -14.41 -0.21 5.02
N GLU A 147 -13.16 0.14 5.36
CA GLU A 147 -12.37 -0.53 6.38
C GLU A 147 -12.99 -0.37 7.78
N GLN A 148 -13.49 0.82 8.11
CA GLN A 148 -14.19 1.08 9.37
C GLN A 148 -15.59 0.43 9.42
N ARG A 149 -16.17 0.12 8.26
CA ARG A 149 -17.52 -0.42 8.12
C ARG A 149 -17.54 -1.59 7.13
N PRO A 150 -16.94 -2.74 7.50
CA PRO A 150 -16.75 -3.85 6.58
C PRO A 150 -18.05 -4.61 6.25
N GLN A 151 -19.15 -4.35 6.98
CA GLN A 151 -20.40 -5.12 6.94
C GLN A 151 -20.95 -5.39 5.53
N PRO A 152 -20.87 -4.48 4.55
CA PRO A 152 -21.27 -4.77 3.18
C PRO A 152 -20.52 -5.95 2.58
N PHE A 153 -19.19 -6.00 2.71
CA PHE A 153 -18.40 -7.13 2.21
C PHE A 153 -18.66 -8.40 3.01
N GLU A 154 -18.82 -8.30 4.34
CA GLU A 154 -19.11 -9.47 5.18
C GLU A 154 -20.44 -10.11 4.81
N ARG A 155 -21.47 -9.29 4.54
CA ARG A 155 -22.80 -9.74 4.12
C ARG A 155 -22.75 -10.61 2.86
N TRP A 156 -21.84 -10.30 1.94
CA TRP A 156 -21.68 -11.00 0.67
C TRP A 156 -20.52 -12.00 0.68
N SER A 157 -20.00 -12.35 1.86
CA SER A 157 -18.85 -13.25 2.02
C SER A 157 -17.64 -12.82 1.19
N CYS A 158 -17.42 -11.52 1.06
CA CYS A 158 -16.30 -10.92 0.34
C CYS A 158 -15.26 -10.35 1.32
N LEU A 159 -14.02 -10.17 0.85
CA LEU A 159 -12.94 -9.48 1.56
C LEU A 159 -12.46 -8.30 0.73
N LEU A 160 -12.65 -7.06 1.20
CA LEU A 160 -12.04 -5.89 0.59
C LEU A 160 -10.51 -6.04 0.61
N SER A 161 -9.87 -5.92 -0.54
CA SER A 161 -8.41 -6.08 -0.69
C SER A 161 -7.70 -4.80 -1.12
N GLY A 162 -8.41 -3.83 -1.71
CA GLY A 162 -7.81 -2.54 -2.05
C GLY A 162 -8.80 -1.53 -2.63
N VAL A 163 -8.49 -0.24 -2.49
CA VAL A 163 -9.05 0.83 -3.32
C VAL A 163 -7.89 1.69 -3.80
N HIS A 164 -7.71 1.78 -5.12
CA HIS A 164 -6.52 2.37 -5.73
C HIS A 164 -6.90 3.38 -6.82
N SER A 165 -6.07 4.40 -6.98
CA SER A 165 -6.01 5.21 -8.19
C SER A 165 -4.56 5.20 -8.67
N TYR A 166 -4.35 5.14 -9.98
CA TYR A 166 -3.03 5.00 -10.58
C TYR A 166 -2.61 6.30 -11.27
N PRO A 167 -1.32 6.68 -11.22
CA PRO A 167 -0.87 7.94 -11.82
C PRO A 167 -1.01 7.96 -13.34
N TRP A 168 -1.08 6.79 -13.99
CA TRP A 168 -1.34 6.64 -15.42
C TRP A 168 -2.84 6.63 -15.80
N GLU A 169 -3.75 6.68 -14.81
CA GLU A 169 -5.20 6.63 -15.01
C GLU A 169 -5.92 7.47 -13.92
N ARG A 170 -5.65 8.78 -13.93
CA ARG A 170 -6.03 9.71 -12.85
C ARG A 170 -7.53 10.04 -12.77
N ASP A 171 -8.32 9.60 -13.74
CA ASP A 171 -9.74 9.91 -13.88
C ASP A 171 -10.66 8.85 -13.22
N ARG A 172 -10.09 7.84 -12.54
CA ARG A 172 -10.89 6.76 -11.93
C ARG A 172 -10.23 6.11 -10.73
N ILE A 173 -11.05 5.33 -10.04
CA ILE A 173 -10.65 4.42 -8.97
C ILE A 173 -10.91 2.97 -9.34
N ASN A 174 -10.12 2.08 -8.76
CA ASN A 174 -10.23 0.64 -8.86
C ASN A 174 -10.46 0.08 -7.45
N ILE A 175 -11.55 -0.64 -7.24
CA ILE A 175 -11.87 -1.31 -5.98
C ILE A 175 -11.68 -2.80 -6.19
N PHE A 176 -10.86 -3.43 -5.36
CA PHE A 176 -10.55 -4.85 -5.42
C PHE A 176 -11.06 -5.55 -4.17
N PHE A 177 -11.64 -6.73 -4.38
CA PHE A 177 -12.07 -7.60 -3.29
C PHE A 177 -12.03 -9.08 -3.71
N MET A 178 -11.93 -9.95 -2.72
CA MET A 178 -11.85 -11.40 -2.89
C MET A 178 -13.18 -12.07 -2.54
N TYR A 179 -13.50 -13.17 -3.22
CA TYR A 179 -14.58 -14.07 -2.87
C TYR A 179 -14.11 -15.53 -2.96
N PRO A 180 -14.36 -16.37 -1.94
CA PRO A 180 -14.93 -16.04 -0.64
C PRO A 180 -13.94 -15.26 0.26
N ARG A 181 -14.43 -14.70 1.36
CA ARG A 181 -13.70 -13.80 2.29
C ARG A 181 -12.43 -14.41 2.89
N ARG A 182 -12.32 -15.74 2.93
CA ARG A 182 -11.14 -16.46 3.42
C ARG A 182 -10.51 -17.24 2.27
N PRO A 183 -9.85 -16.58 1.32
CA PRO A 183 -9.11 -17.31 0.31
C PRO A 183 -7.98 -18.06 1.02
N SER A 184 -8.01 -19.39 0.98
CA SER A 184 -6.82 -20.21 1.23
C SER A 184 -6.29 -20.70 -0.11
N SER A 185 -4.99 -20.96 -0.22
CA SER A 185 -4.43 -21.53 -1.45
C SER A 185 -5.03 -22.90 -1.80
N ALA A 186 -5.65 -23.57 -0.82
CA ALA A 186 -6.31 -24.86 -0.98
C ALA A 186 -7.80 -24.76 -1.38
N GLU A 187 -8.43 -23.58 -1.24
CA GLU A 187 -9.84 -23.36 -1.54
C GLU A 187 -10.03 -22.48 -2.78
N PRO A 188 -11.09 -22.69 -3.56
CA PRO A 188 -11.33 -21.88 -4.75
C PRO A 188 -11.60 -20.43 -4.35
N TRP A 189 -10.91 -19.51 -5.02
CA TRP A 189 -11.07 -18.07 -4.84
C TRP A 189 -11.09 -17.32 -6.17
N LEU A 190 -11.76 -16.17 -6.16
CA LEU A 190 -11.77 -15.18 -7.23
C LEU A 190 -11.47 -13.79 -6.67
N GLN A 191 -10.79 -12.98 -7.46
CA GLN A 191 -10.68 -11.54 -7.23
C GLN A 191 -11.57 -10.81 -8.22
N PHE A 192 -12.26 -9.79 -7.72
CA PHE A 192 -13.11 -8.92 -8.50
C PHE A 192 -12.54 -7.50 -8.50
N ARG A 193 -12.81 -6.77 -9.58
CA ARG A 193 -12.47 -5.36 -9.75
C ARG A 193 -13.70 -4.57 -10.16
N ILE A 194 -14.00 -3.51 -9.41
CA ILE A 194 -14.95 -2.46 -9.80
C ILE A 194 -14.14 -1.25 -10.25
N VAL A 195 -14.49 -0.68 -11.39
CA VAL A 195 -13.86 0.55 -11.92
C VAL A 195 -14.91 1.65 -11.98
N TRP A 196 -14.67 2.75 -11.26
CA TRP A 196 -15.59 3.89 -11.25
C TRP A 196 -14.89 5.19 -11.62
N PRO A 197 -15.49 5.98 -12.54
CA PRO A 197 -14.94 7.28 -12.93
C PRO A 197 -15.06 8.26 -11.76
N VAL A 198 -14.07 9.15 -11.64
CA VAL A 198 -14.07 10.26 -10.70
C VAL A 198 -14.28 11.56 -11.47
N THR A 199 -15.20 12.36 -10.97
CA THR A 199 -15.55 13.68 -11.54
C THR A 199 -14.83 14.80 -10.80
N GLU A 200 -15.04 16.05 -11.22
CA GLU A 200 -14.52 17.25 -10.54
C GLU A 200 -15.27 17.59 -9.24
N THR A 201 -16.31 16.82 -8.88
CA THR A 201 -17.06 17.00 -7.63
C THR A 201 -16.14 16.82 -6.41
N ASP A 202 -16.52 17.41 -5.28
CA ASP A 202 -15.82 17.23 -4.00
C ASP A 202 -15.50 15.75 -3.71
N PRO A 203 -14.22 15.39 -3.46
CA PRO A 203 -13.80 14.01 -3.24
C PRO A 203 -14.51 13.30 -2.07
N LEU A 204 -14.85 14.03 -1.01
CA LEU A 204 -15.54 13.46 0.16
C LEU A 204 -16.96 13.04 -0.22
N THR A 205 -17.66 13.87 -0.98
CA THR A 205 -18.99 13.57 -1.52
C THR A 205 -18.96 12.33 -2.41
N GLN A 206 -18.03 12.27 -3.36
CA GLN A 206 -17.91 11.12 -4.27
C GLN A 206 -17.57 9.82 -3.51
N ALA A 207 -16.67 9.88 -2.53
CA ALA A 207 -16.34 8.72 -1.70
C ALA A 207 -17.57 8.21 -0.91
N ALA A 208 -18.39 9.11 -0.37
CA ALA A 208 -19.63 8.74 0.33
C ALA A 208 -20.66 8.09 -0.60
N GLU A 209 -20.85 8.62 -1.81
CA GLU A 209 -21.75 8.03 -2.82
C GLU A 209 -21.30 6.63 -3.25
N PHE A 210 -20.00 6.44 -3.45
CA PHE A 210 -19.41 5.14 -3.77
C PHE A 210 -19.57 4.14 -2.63
N ALA A 211 -19.39 4.58 -1.38
CA ALA A 211 -19.63 3.74 -0.21
C ALA A 211 -21.11 3.29 -0.13
N GLU A 212 -22.06 4.18 -0.38
CA GLU A 212 -23.49 3.84 -0.38
C GLU A 212 -23.85 2.84 -1.49
N ARG A 213 -23.25 2.96 -2.68
CA ARG A 213 -23.43 1.97 -3.75
C ARG A 213 -22.95 0.57 -3.31
N ILE A 214 -21.79 0.47 -2.67
CA ILE A 214 -21.27 -0.81 -2.16
C ILE A 214 -22.16 -1.37 -1.03
N ARG A 215 -22.73 -0.51 -0.19
CA ARG A 215 -23.61 -0.92 0.93
C ARG A 215 -24.94 -1.52 0.47
N THR A 216 -25.43 -1.07 -0.69
CA THR A 216 -26.79 -1.36 -1.15
C THR A 216 -26.87 -2.46 -2.20
N ALA A 217 -25.76 -2.82 -2.85
CA ALA A 217 -25.69 -3.87 -3.86
C ALA A 217 -24.66 -4.96 -3.51
N ASP A 218 -24.79 -6.12 -4.16
CA ASP A 218 -23.74 -7.14 -4.13
C ASP A 218 -22.54 -6.65 -4.94
N PRO A 219 -21.34 -6.50 -4.33
CA PRO A 219 -20.18 -5.97 -5.04
C PRO A 219 -19.75 -6.86 -6.22
N ARG A 220 -20.10 -8.15 -6.21
CA ARG A 220 -19.80 -9.10 -7.31
C ARG A 220 -20.62 -8.83 -8.56
N GLU A 221 -21.80 -8.21 -8.42
CA GLU A 221 -22.64 -7.77 -9.55
C GLU A 221 -22.19 -6.41 -10.12
N LEU A 222 -21.38 -5.66 -9.36
CA LEU A 222 -20.85 -4.35 -9.76
C LEU A 222 -19.49 -4.44 -10.47
N GLY A 223 -18.80 -5.57 -10.32
CA GLY A 223 -17.41 -5.75 -10.73
C GLY A 223 -17.22 -6.94 -11.66
N GLU A 224 -16.04 -7.00 -12.25
CA GLU A 224 -15.63 -8.08 -13.14
C GLU A 224 -14.56 -8.94 -12.46
N ILE A 225 -14.52 -10.23 -12.79
CA ILE A 225 -13.45 -11.13 -12.33
C ILE A 225 -12.13 -10.67 -12.95
N CYS A 226 -11.11 -10.47 -12.12
CA CYS A 226 -9.77 -10.06 -12.55
C CYS A 226 -8.64 -10.93 -11.99
N GLY A 227 -8.95 -11.91 -11.15
CA GLY A 227 -7.97 -12.83 -10.57
C GLY A 227 -8.61 -14.14 -10.10
N GLY A 228 -7.77 -15.17 -9.94
CA GLY A 228 -8.17 -16.55 -9.66
C GLY A 228 -7.84 -17.47 -10.83
N SER A 229 -8.65 -18.49 -11.08
CA SER A 229 -8.48 -19.41 -12.21
C SER A 229 -9.82 -19.79 -12.86
N PRO A 230 -9.83 -20.25 -14.13
CA PRO A 230 -11.04 -20.79 -14.76
C PRO A 230 -11.67 -21.95 -13.99
N GLU A 231 -10.83 -22.75 -13.31
CA GLU A 231 -11.27 -23.84 -12.43
C GLU A 231 -12.01 -23.30 -11.21
N ASN A 232 -11.42 -22.31 -10.51
CA ASN A 232 -12.05 -21.67 -9.36
C ASN A 232 -13.37 -21.02 -9.74
N ALA A 233 -13.42 -20.34 -10.89
CA ALA A 233 -14.67 -19.73 -11.37
C ALA A 233 -15.76 -20.78 -11.57
N ARG A 234 -15.45 -21.91 -12.22
CA ARG A 234 -16.41 -23.00 -12.40
C ARG A 234 -16.90 -23.57 -11.08
N GLN A 235 -15.99 -23.80 -10.13
CA GLN A 235 -16.33 -24.33 -8.79
C GLN A 235 -17.21 -23.36 -7.99
N LEU A 236 -17.01 -22.05 -8.18
CA LEU A 236 -17.76 -20.99 -7.50
C LEU A 236 -19.01 -20.54 -8.26
N GLY A 237 -19.31 -21.14 -9.42
CA GLY A 237 -20.51 -20.85 -10.22
C GLY A 237 -20.41 -19.61 -11.13
N TYR A 238 -19.21 -19.13 -11.44
CA TYR A 238 -18.96 -17.99 -12.32
C TYR A 238 -18.44 -18.43 -13.70
N SER A 239 -18.68 -17.56 -14.69
CA SER A 239 -18.03 -17.68 -16.00
C SER A 239 -16.67 -16.98 -15.96
N TRP A 240 -15.62 -17.66 -16.46
CA TRP A 240 -14.31 -17.02 -16.59
C TRP A 240 -14.34 -15.97 -17.72
N PRO A 241 -13.81 -14.75 -17.49
CA PRO A 241 -13.65 -13.75 -18.55
C PRO A 241 -12.83 -14.32 -19.71
N ARG A 242 -13.20 -14.00 -20.95
CA ARG A 242 -12.45 -14.41 -22.14
C ARG A 242 -11.20 -13.58 -22.34
#